data_AF-A0A5C6AAV0-F1
#
_entry.id   AF-A0A5C6AAV0-F1
#
_cell.length_a   1.000
_cell.length_b   1.000
_cell.length_c   1.000
_cell.angle_alpha   90.00
_cell.angle_beta   90.00
_cell.angle_gamma   90.00
#
_symmetry.space_group_name_H-M   'P 1'
#
loop_
_entity.id
_entity.type
_entity.pdbx_description
1 polymer ?
#
loop_
_entity_poly.entity_id
_entity_poly.type
_entity_poly.pdbx_seq_one_letter_code
_entity_poly.pdbx_strand_id
1 'polypeptide(L)'
;MTRERPPQMQSSPGWDRVTSFYRDLIDQHGFEQHRMLDVVAHYSRMDTKPVIHASTSHAALGISTAETYPGRLGVPMVYIEYHATKDTFRLIFQKRQGDTERTKNVEDPTAPEALNDILAWLRAEQIMGEQ
;
A
#
# COMPACT_ATOMS: atom_id res chain seq x y z
N MET A 1 -6.32 26.22 -21.69
CA MET A 1 -5.78 25.87 -20.35
C MET A 1 -5.48 24.38 -20.35
N THR A 2 -4.24 24.03 -20.64
CA THR A 2 -3.77 22.64 -20.68
C THR A 2 -3.57 22.19 -19.24
N ARG A 3 -4.39 21.25 -18.75
CA ARG A 3 -4.13 20.58 -17.47
C ARG A 3 -2.93 19.67 -17.68
N GLU A 4 -1.76 20.12 -17.25
CA GLU A 4 -0.57 19.28 -17.24
C GLU A 4 -0.86 18.07 -16.32
N ARG A 5 -0.76 16.87 -16.89
CA ARG A 5 -0.78 15.64 -16.10
C ARG A 5 0.49 15.65 -15.24
N PRO A 6 0.42 15.36 -13.94
CA PRO A 6 1.62 15.22 -13.13
C PRO A 6 2.53 14.12 -13.73
N PRO A 7 3.87 14.29 -13.65
CA PRO A 7 4.84 13.44 -14.32
C PRO A 7 4.68 11.97 -13.88
N GLN A 8 4.65 11.06 -14.86
CA GLN A 8 4.60 9.64 -14.62
C GLN A 8 5.88 9.14 -13.93
N MET A 9 5.62 8.37 -12.87
CA MET A 9 6.50 7.68 -11.91
C MET A 9 7.87 7.24 -12.45
N GLN A 10 8.94 7.85 -11.92
CA GLN A 10 10.27 7.25 -11.80
C GLN A 10 10.46 6.78 -10.35
N SER A 11 10.78 5.49 -10.18
CA SER A 11 10.93 4.77 -8.90
C SER A 11 9.70 4.77 -7.98
N SER A 12 9.53 3.70 -7.21
CA SER A 12 8.52 3.69 -6.17
C SER A 12 8.92 4.66 -5.07
N PRO A 13 7.96 5.37 -4.48
CA PRO A 13 8.28 6.22 -3.34
C PRO A 13 8.92 5.33 -2.26
N GLY A 14 10.17 5.63 -1.92
CA GLY A 14 10.74 5.14 -0.66
C GLY A 14 9.82 5.54 0.49
N TRP A 15 9.93 4.84 1.62
CA TRP A 15 9.07 5.05 2.78
C TRP A 15 8.96 6.54 3.18
N ASP A 16 10.05 7.31 3.07
CA ASP A 16 10.06 8.75 3.31
C ASP A 16 9.07 9.53 2.42
N ARG A 17 8.98 9.19 1.13
CA ARG A 17 8.05 9.84 0.20
C ARG A 17 6.60 9.47 0.50
N VAL A 18 6.35 8.26 1.01
CA VAL A 18 5.03 7.85 1.50
C VAL A 18 4.67 8.60 2.78
N THR A 19 5.61 8.75 3.71
CA THR A 19 5.43 9.59 4.91
C THR A 19 5.09 11.03 4.51
N SER A 20 5.83 11.64 3.59
CA SER A 20 5.56 12.99 3.09
C SER A 20 4.18 13.11 2.44
N PHE A 21 3.76 12.10 1.67
CA PHE A 21 2.41 12.07 1.08
C PHE A 21 1.31 12.12 2.14
N TYR A 22 1.41 11.32 3.21
CA TYR A 22 0.39 11.33 4.27
C TYR A 22 0.43 12.61 5.11
N ARG A 23 1.61 13.18 5.36
CA ARG A 23 1.71 14.49 6.00
C ARG A 23 1.04 15.58 5.16
N ASP A 24 1.26 15.58 3.85
CA ASP A 24 0.61 16.53 2.94
C ASP A 24 -0.93 16.41 2.97
N LEU A 25 -1.45 15.18 2.96
CA LEU A 25 -2.89 14.92 3.13
C LEU A 25 -3.45 15.49 4.44
N ILE A 26 -2.70 15.40 5.53
CA ILE A 26 -3.12 15.92 6.84
C ILE A 26 -3.01 17.45 6.86
N ASP A 27 -1.83 17.98 6.55
CA ASP A 27 -1.47 19.37 6.79
C ASP A 27 -2.08 20.32 5.77
N GLN A 28 -2.15 19.92 4.49
CA GLN A 28 -2.68 20.76 3.41
C GLN A 28 -4.16 20.51 3.12
N HIS A 29 -4.62 19.28 3.33
CA HIS A 29 -5.97 18.86 2.92
C HIS A 29 -6.90 18.53 4.09
N GLY A 30 -6.40 18.51 5.33
CA GLY A 30 -7.20 18.22 6.52
C GLY A 30 -7.75 16.79 6.57
N PHE A 31 -7.16 15.86 5.80
CA PHE A 31 -7.61 14.48 5.80
C PHE A 31 -7.09 13.76 7.04
N GLU A 32 -7.99 13.12 7.78
CA GLU A 32 -7.64 12.37 8.99
C GLU A 32 -6.89 11.07 8.63
N GLN A 33 -5.55 11.17 8.52
CA GLN A 33 -4.66 10.07 8.10
C GLN A 33 -3.52 9.79 9.08
N HIS A 34 -3.58 10.32 10.31
CA HIS A 34 -2.54 10.11 11.33
C HIS A 34 -2.27 8.62 11.58
N ARG A 35 -3.32 7.80 11.61
CA ARG A 35 -3.22 6.34 11.76
C ARG A 35 -2.44 5.68 10.61
N MET A 36 -2.50 6.23 9.39
CA MET A 36 -1.67 5.75 8.29
C MET A 36 -0.20 6.08 8.48
N LEU A 37 0.16 7.18 9.16
CA LEU A 37 1.55 7.47 9.49
C LEU A 37 2.13 6.43 10.44
N ASP A 38 1.34 5.96 11.41
CA ASP A 38 1.75 4.88 12.33
C ASP A 38 2.02 3.58 11.56
N VAL A 39 1.11 3.23 10.64
CA VAL A 39 1.27 2.06 9.76
C VAL A 39 2.54 2.19 8.92
N VAL A 40 2.76 3.32 8.25
CA VAL A 40 3.95 3.56 7.43
C VAL A 40 5.23 3.47 8.28
N ALA A 41 5.23 4.04 9.48
CA ALA A 41 6.36 3.98 10.40
C ALA A 41 6.66 2.54 10.86
N HIS A 42 5.62 1.72 11.08
CA HIS A 42 5.78 0.31 11.38
C HIS A 42 6.43 -0.42 10.21
N TYR A 43 5.79 -0.41 9.04
CA TYR A 43 6.24 -1.17 7.87
C TYR A 43 7.64 -0.75 7.37
N SER A 44 7.99 0.53 7.46
CA SER A 44 9.32 1.01 7.06
C SER A 44 10.48 0.49 7.91
N ARG A 45 10.19 -0.02 9.12
CA ARG A 45 11.19 -0.58 10.05
C ARG A 45 11.22 -2.10 10.04
N MET A 46 10.29 -2.74 9.34
CA MET A 46 10.21 -4.18 9.33
C MET A 46 11.32 -4.78 8.46
N ASP A 47 11.99 -5.80 9.00
CA ASP A 47 12.84 -6.69 8.21
C ASP A 47 11.99 -7.89 7.75
N THR A 48 11.41 -7.79 6.54
CA THR A 48 10.56 -8.85 5.96
C THR A 48 11.28 -9.61 4.85
N LYS A 49 11.04 -10.94 4.80
CA LYS A 49 11.26 -11.75 3.59
C LYS A 49 9.90 -12.24 3.07
N PRO A 50 9.48 -11.92 1.82
CA PRO A 50 10.16 -11.06 0.84
C PRO A 50 10.22 -9.59 1.28
N VAL A 51 11.14 -8.84 0.68
CA VAL A 51 11.20 -7.37 0.82
C VAL A 51 9.92 -6.79 0.20
N ILE A 52 9.30 -5.87 0.91
CA ILE A 52 8.11 -5.16 0.46
C ILE A 52 8.46 -3.72 0.10
N HIS A 53 7.76 -3.19 -0.89
CA HIS A 53 7.94 -1.83 -1.38
C HIS A 53 6.61 -1.08 -1.35
N ALA A 54 6.68 0.19 -1.00
CA ALA A 54 5.52 1.04 -0.80
C ALA A 54 5.12 1.83 -2.05
N SER A 55 3.84 2.16 -2.14
CA SER A 55 3.21 3.07 -3.11
C SER A 55 2.09 3.82 -2.41
N THR A 56 1.65 4.91 -3.04
CA THR A 56 0.40 5.57 -2.65
C THR A 56 -0.54 5.64 -3.85
N SER A 57 -1.85 5.47 -3.60
CA SER A 57 -2.92 5.65 -4.60
C SER A 57 -4.17 6.15 -3.89
N HIS A 58 -4.67 7.35 -4.25
CA HIS A 58 -5.94 7.89 -3.72
C HIS A 58 -6.11 7.76 -2.18
N ALA A 59 -5.06 8.12 -1.43
CA ALA A 59 -4.95 7.98 0.03
C ALA A 59 -4.70 6.55 0.59
N ALA A 60 -4.73 5.52 -0.24
CA ALA A 60 -4.34 4.16 0.14
C ALA A 60 -2.82 3.95 0.12
N LEU A 61 -2.31 3.12 1.03
CA LEU A 61 -0.94 2.61 1.03
C LEU A 61 -0.91 1.31 0.24
N GLY A 62 -0.27 1.31 -0.91
CA GLY A 62 -0.04 0.09 -1.69
C GLY A 62 1.27 -0.59 -1.27
N ILE A 63 1.21 -1.89 -1.00
CA ILE A 63 2.35 -2.75 -0.67
C ILE A 63 2.48 -3.83 -1.76
N SER A 64 3.70 -4.04 -2.24
CA SER A 64 4.02 -5.07 -3.25
C SER A 64 5.43 -5.60 -3.07
N THR A 65 5.73 -6.77 -3.64
CA THR A 65 7.11 -7.32 -3.70
C THR A 65 7.94 -6.71 -4.84
N ALA A 66 7.33 -5.95 -5.75
CA ALA A 66 8.05 -5.28 -6.83
C ALA A 66 8.46 -3.84 -6.46
N GLU A 67 9.73 -3.53 -6.69
CA GLU A 67 10.28 -2.20 -6.42
C GLU A 67 9.81 -1.16 -7.43
N THR A 68 9.61 -1.49 -8.70
CA THR A 68 9.33 -0.47 -9.74
C THR A 68 7.87 -0.48 -10.15
N TYR A 69 7.36 0.69 -10.61
CA TYR A 69 5.99 0.78 -11.10
C TYR A 69 5.68 -0.23 -12.21
N PRO A 70 6.50 -0.41 -13.27
CA PRO A 70 6.25 -1.44 -14.27
C PRO A 70 6.20 -2.85 -13.69
N GLY A 71 7.08 -3.17 -12.72
CA GLY A 71 7.08 -4.47 -12.05
C GLY A 71 5.78 -4.72 -11.27
N ARG A 72 5.22 -3.68 -10.65
CA ARG A 72 3.95 -3.75 -9.89
C ARG A 72 2.74 -4.08 -10.73
N LEU A 73 2.75 -3.74 -12.02
CA LEU A 73 1.64 -4.06 -12.92
C LEU A 73 1.44 -5.58 -13.10
N GLY A 74 2.53 -6.34 -12.96
CA GLY A 74 2.55 -7.80 -13.16
C GLY A 74 2.51 -8.63 -11.88
N VAL A 75 2.58 -8.01 -10.70
CA VAL A 75 2.60 -8.72 -9.41
C VAL A 75 1.40 -8.34 -8.53
N PRO A 76 1.05 -9.17 -7.54
CA PRO A 76 0.00 -8.82 -6.61
C PRO A 76 0.34 -7.58 -5.78
N MET A 77 -0.70 -6.82 -5.43
CA MET A 77 -0.62 -5.66 -4.57
C MET A 77 -1.67 -5.76 -3.47
N VAL A 78 -1.31 -5.29 -2.28
CA VAL A 78 -2.27 -5.07 -1.20
C VAL A 78 -2.35 -3.56 -0.93
N TYR A 79 -3.55 -3.01 -0.98
CA TYR A 79 -3.80 -1.64 -0.58
C TYR A 79 -4.38 -1.62 0.84
N ILE A 80 -3.90 -0.70 1.66
CA ILE A 80 -4.39 -0.42 3.00
C ILE A 80 -5.03 0.96 2.97
N GLU A 81 -6.32 1.02 3.27
CA GLU A 81 -7.08 2.25 3.37
C GLU A 81 -7.55 2.46 4.81
N TYR A 82 -7.47 3.70 5.29
CA TYR A 82 -7.98 4.06 6.61
C TYR A 82 -9.36 4.73 6.49
N HIS A 83 -10.32 4.22 7.26
CA HIS A 83 -11.68 4.74 7.36
C HIS A 83 -11.86 5.50 8.68
N ALA A 84 -11.53 6.80 8.65
CA ALA A 84 -11.53 7.66 9.84
C ALA A 84 -12.85 7.65 10.64
N THR A 85 -14.00 7.64 9.97
CA THR A 85 -15.31 7.65 10.63
C THR A 85 -15.60 6.40 11.45
N LYS A 86 -14.94 5.29 11.15
CA LYS A 86 -15.11 4.00 11.84
C LYS A 86 -13.87 3.60 12.64
N ASP A 87 -12.80 4.39 12.58
CA ASP A 87 -11.46 4.06 13.09
C ASP A 87 -11.05 2.62 12.75
N THR A 88 -11.18 2.24 11.49
CA THR A 88 -10.82 0.91 10.99
C THR A 88 -10.06 1.01 9.68
N PHE A 89 -9.38 -0.07 9.32
CA PHE A 89 -8.69 -0.19 8.06
C PHE A 89 -9.37 -1.21 7.15
N ARG A 90 -9.24 -0.99 5.85
CA ARG A 90 -9.64 -1.92 4.81
C ARG A 90 -8.40 -2.35 4.03
N LEU A 91 -8.17 -3.65 4.01
CA LEU A 91 -7.19 -4.31 3.16
C LEU A 91 -7.87 -4.69 1.85
N ILE A 92 -7.23 -4.38 0.73
CA ILE A 92 -7.73 -4.68 -0.61
C ILE A 92 -6.63 -5.41 -1.37
N PHE A 93 -6.87 -6.67 -1.71
CA PHE A 93 -5.96 -7.44 -2.53
C PHE A 93 -6.31 -7.29 -4.00
N GLN A 94 -5.32 -6.92 -4.81
CA GLN A 94 -5.40 -6.90 -6.25
C GLN A 94 -4.37 -7.88 -6.83
N LYS A 95 -4.82 -8.80 -7.67
CA LYS A 95 -3.91 -9.77 -8.32
C LYS A 95 -3.00 -9.08 -9.34
N ARG A 96 -3.52 -8.06 -10.01
CA ARG A 96 -2.86 -7.13 -10.95
C ARG A 96 -3.53 -5.77 -10.84
N GLN A 97 -2.95 -4.75 -11.47
CA GLN A 97 -3.54 -3.41 -11.46
C GLN A 97 -5.01 -3.42 -11.93
N GLY A 98 -5.94 -3.06 -11.03
CA GLY A 98 -7.37 -2.98 -11.33
C GLY A 98 -8.16 -4.27 -11.09
N ASP A 99 -7.49 -5.41 -10.91
CA ASP A 99 -8.13 -6.71 -10.70
C ASP A 99 -8.32 -6.95 -9.19
N THR A 100 -9.34 -6.32 -8.62
CA THR A 100 -9.67 -6.48 -7.19
C THR A 100 -10.36 -7.82 -6.95
N GLU A 101 -9.75 -8.63 -6.08
CA GLU A 101 -10.19 -10.01 -5.86
C GLU A 101 -10.72 -10.22 -4.44
N ARG A 102 -10.14 -9.52 -3.44
CA ARG A 102 -10.48 -9.74 -2.02
C ARG A 102 -10.41 -8.44 -1.24
N THR A 103 -11.27 -8.33 -0.23
CA THR A 103 -11.21 -7.26 0.76
C THR A 103 -11.38 -7.81 2.17
N LYS A 104 -10.75 -7.17 3.17
CA LYS A 104 -10.87 -7.51 4.59
C LYS A 104 -10.80 -6.24 5.42
N ASN A 105 -11.72 -6.06 6.37
CA ASN A 105 -11.61 -4.99 7.36
C ASN A 105 -10.81 -5.48 8.58
N VAL A 106 -9.94 -4.62 9.11
CA VAL A 106 -9.12 -4.89 10.30
C VAL A 106 -9.07 -3.64 11.17
N GLU A 107 -8.91 -3.80 12.48
CA GLU A 107 -8.71 -2.67 13.40
C GLU A 107 -7.28 -2.11 13.31
N ASP A 108 -6.30 -2.99 13.07
CA ASP A 108 -4.90 -2.63 12.93
C ASP A 108 -4.21 -3.53 11.88
N PRO A 109 -3.71 -2.97 10.77
CA PRO A 109 -3.03 -3.74 9.73
C PRO A 109 -1.62 -4.19 10.16
N THR A 110 -1.09 -3.65 11.26
CA THR A 110 0.21 -4.04 11.83
C THR A 110 0.10 -5.18 12.83
N ALA A 111 -1.13 -5.56 13.22
CA ALA A 111 -1.36 -6.73 14.07
C ALA A 111 -0.84 -8.01 13.38
N PRO A 112 -0.27 -8.97 14.13
CA PRO A 112 0.36 -10.17 13.54
C PRO A 112 -0.55 -10.93 12.56
N GLU A 113 -1.83 -11.06 12.88
CA GLU A 113 -2.81 -11.74 12.03
C GLU A 113 -3.04 -11.02 10.70
N ALA A 114 -3.24 -9.69 10.74
CA ALA A 114 -3.45 -8.88 9.55
C ALA A 114 -2.18 -8.86 8.68
N LEU A 115 -1.02 -8.73 9.30
CA LEU A 115 0.26 -8.78 8.61
C LEU A 115 0.48 -10.14 7.94
N ASN A 116 0.20 -11.25 8.62
CA ASN A 116 0.33 -12.59 8.06
C ASN A 116 -0.56 -12.77 6.82
N ASP A 117 -1.80 -12.25 6.86
CA ASP A 117 -2.69 -12.27 5.70
C ASP A 117 -2.12 -11.46 4.52
N ILE A 118 -1.62 -10.25 4.79
CA ILE A 118 -1.01 -9.40 3.77
C ILE A 118 0.17 -10.12 3.11
N LEU A 119 1.08 -10.70 3.90
CA LEU A 119 2.24 -11.42 3.39
C LEU A 119 1.83 -12.70 2.64
N ALA A 120 0.83 -13.42 3.13
CA ALA A 120 0.30 -14.60 2.45
C ALA A 120 -0.30 -14.24 1.09
N TRP A 121 -1.07 -13.16 1.01
CA TRP A 121 -1.64 -12.67 -0.25
C TRP A 121 -0.57 -12.26 -1.26
N LEU A 122 0.50 -11.60 -0.80
CA LEU A 122 1.62 -11.24 -1.67
C LEU A 122 2.43 -12.46 -2.16
N ARG A 123 2.45 -13.56 -1.41
CA ARG A 123 3.20 -14.79 -1.75
C ARG A 123 2.41 -15.80 -2.58
N ALA A 124 1.09 -15.91 -2.36
CA ALA A 124 0.26 -16.99 -2.89
C ALA A 124 0.30 -17.12 -4.43
N GLU A 125 0.65 -16.05 -5.15
CA GLU A 125 0.68 -16.05 -6.62
C GLU A 125 2.11 -16.01 -7.20
N GLN A 126 3.16 -15.93 -6.38
CA GLN A 126 4.54 -16.11 -6.86
C GLN A 126 4.81 -17.58 -7.24
N ILE A 127 4.08 -18.52 -6.65
CA ILE A 127 4.24 -19.97 -6.85
C ILE A 127 3.53 -20.46 -8.13
N MET A 128 2.59 -19.69 -8.69
CA MET A 128 1.83 -20.07 -9.89
C MET A 128 2.41 -19.50 -11.20
N GLY A 129 3.50 -18.74 -11.14
CA GLY A 129 4.19 -18.17 -12.31
C GLY A 129 5.35 -19.01 -12.86
N GLU A 130 5.62 -20.20 -12.28
CA GLU A 130 6.68 -21.13 -12.71
C GLU A 130 6.14 -22.39 -13.43
N GLN A 131 4.97 -22.32 -14.09
CA GLN A 131 4.50 -23.41 -14.97
C GLN A 131 4.38 -22.95 -16.42
#